data_AF-A0A3D2X2P0-F1
#
_entry.id   AF-A0A3D2X2P0-F1
#
_cell.length_a   1.000
_cell.length_b   1.000
_cell.length_c   1.000
_cell.angle_alpha   90.00
_cell.angle_beta   90.00
_cell.angle_gamma   90.00
#
_symmetry.space_group_name_H-M   'P 1'
#
loop_
_entity.id
_entity.type
_entity.pdbx_description
1 polymer ?
#
loop_
_entity_poly.entity_id
_entity_poly.type
_entity_poly.pdbx_seq_one_letter_code
_entity_poly.pdbx_strand_id
1 'polypeptide(L)'
;MQELLEKYLPNVMSKLPDFYKSIAETLQMVLKAGIMIFIIGLLLGIILTVTKKNGILENLVIYQVLDKLVNFFRSIPFIILLAGLIPLTRLISGTAIGVKGAIVPLVFGTAPFFSRQVETALAEMNPGLIEAAQAMGSG
;
A
#
# COMPACT_ATOMS: atom_id res chain seq x y z
N MET A 1 11.16 13.10 36.55
CA MET A 1 10.87 12.62 35.16
C MET A 1 9.97 13.60 34.40
N GLN A 2 8.86 14.07 34.99
CA GLN A 2 8.03 15.14 34.40
C GLN A 2 8.81 16.44 34.13
N GLU A 3 9.61 16.93 35.09
CA GLU A 3 10.44 18.14 34.89
C GLU A 3 11.44 18.02 33.73
N LEU A 4 11.93 16.80 33.46
CA LEU A 4 12.87 16.53 32.37
C LEU A 4 12.14 16.51 31.01
N LEU A 5 10.90 15.99 30.99
CA LEU A 5 10.02 16.02 29.81
C LEU A 5 9.52 17.42 29.50
N GLU A 6 9.22 18.25 30.50
CA GLU A 6 8.84 19.65 30.30
C GLU A 6 10.01 20.49 29.77
N LYS A 7 11.25 20.19 30.21
CA LYS A 7 12.45 20.88 29.72
C LYS A 7 12.77 20.58 28.26
N TYR A 8 12.63 19.33 27.82
CA TYR A 8 13.00 18.91 26.46
C TYR A 8 11.84 18.81 25.47
N LEU A 9 10.61 18.61 25.95
CA LEU A 9 9.39 18.45 25.13
C LEU A 9 8.24 19.36 25.60
N PRO A 10 8.46 20.68 25.75
CA PRO A 10 7.45 21.60 26.29
C PRO A 10 6.17 21.65 25.43
N ASN A 11 6.31 21.51 24.11
CA ASN A 11 5.18 21.52 23.16
C ASN A 11 4.32 20.25 23.19
N VAL A 12 4.89 19.12 23.61
CA VAL A 12 4.16 17.85 23.74
C VAL A 12 3.46 17.81 25.10
N MET A 13 4.16 18.20 26.17
CA MET A 13 3.62 18.25 27.53
C MET A 13 2.45 19.24 27.65
N SER A 14 2.47 20.34 26.91
CA SER A 14 1.34 21.28 26.83
C SER A 14 0.15 20.79 25.99
N LYS A 15 0.33 19.76 25.16
CA LYS A 15 -0.69 19.22 24.24
C LYS A 15 -0.86 17.70 24.35
N LEU A 16 -0.74 17.14 25.55
CA LEU A 16 -0.87 15.70 25.78
C LEU A 16 -2.17 15.10 25.22
N PRO A 17 -3.35 15.74 25.36
CA PRO A 17 -4.58 15.18 24.78
C PRO A 17 -4.52 15.03 23.25
N ASP A 18 -4.00 16.04 22.55
CA ASP A 18 -3.85 16.01 21.08
C ASP A 18 -2.81 14.97 20.65
N PHE A 19 -1.75 14.80 21.45
CA PHE A 19 -0.72 13.80 21.19
C PHE A 19 -1.29 12.38 21.22
N TYR A 20 -2.04 12.02 22.26
CA TYR A 20 -2.69 10.71 22.35
C TYR A 20 -3.72 10.51 21.23
N LYS A 21 -4.49 11.55 20.90
CA LYS A 21 -5.41 11.52 19.77
C LYS A 21 -4.69 11.23 18.46
N SER A 22 -3.55 11.89 18.21
CA SER A 22 -2.75 11.71 16.98
C SER A 22 -2.18 10.30 16.86
N ILE A 23 -1.76 9.69 17.98
CA ILE A 23 -1.35 8.27 18.01
C ILE A 23 -2.52 7.38 17.59
N ALA A 24 -3.71 7.59 18.16
CA ALA A 24 -4.89 6.82 17.83
C ALA A 24 -5.31 7.00 16.36
N GLU A 25 -5.24 8.23 15.82
CA GLU A 25 -5.49 8.52 14.41
C GLU A 25 -4.49 7.80 13.50
N THR A 26 -3.21 7.79 13.87
CA THR A 26 -2.16 7.08 13.12
C THR A 26 -2.43 5.57 13.09
N LEU A 27 -2.74 4.96 14.24
CA LEU A 27 -3.10 3.54 14.30
C LEU A 27 -4.33 3.23 13.44
N GLN A 28 -5.33 4.10 13.45
CA GLN A 28 -6.50 3.94 12.58
C GLN A 28 -6.14 4.02 11.10
N MET A 29 -5.27 4.95 10.70
CA MET A 29 -4.81 5.04 9.31
C MET A 29 -4.06 3.76 8.91
N VAL A 30 -3.11 3.31 9.73
CA VAL A 30 -2.33 2.09 9.49
C VAL A 30 -3.23 0.87 9.34
N LEU A 31 -4.18 0.66 10.26
CA LEU A 31 -5.05 -0.52 10.19
C LEU A 31 -6.02 -0.45 9.02
N LYS A 32 -6.75 0.66 8.85
CA LYS A 32 -7.79 0.79 7.82
C LYS A 32 -7.19 0.82 6.42
N ALA A 33 -6.18 1.67 6.19
CA ALA A 33 -5.51 1.72 4.89
C ALA A 33 -4.67 0.46 4.68
N GLY A 34 -4.02 -0.07 5.72
CA GLY A 34 -3.19 -1.28 5.63
C GLY A 34 -3.97 -2.50 5.16
N ILE A 35 -5.19 -2.72 5.65
CA ILE A 35 -6.05 -3.82 5.16
C ILE A 35 -6.36 -3.64 3.66
N MET A 36 -6.71 -2.42 3.23
CA MET A 36 -6.99 -2.13 1.82
C MET A 36 -5.75 -2.31 0.93
N ILE A 37 -4.60 -1.80 1.39
CA ILE A 37 -3.29 -1.95 0.72
C ILE A 37 -2.93 -3.42 0.60
N PHE A 38 -3.12 -4.20 1.67
CA PHE A 38 -2.83 -5.62 1.68
C PHE A 38 -3.67 -6.36 0.66
N ILE A 39 -5.00 -6.17 0.67
CA ILE A 39 -5.91 -6.85 -0.27
C ILE A 39 -5.58 -6.45 -1.72
N ILE A 40 -5.53 -5.15 -2.01
CA ILE A 40 -5.33 -4.64 -3.38
C ILE A 40 -3.93 -4.99 -3.88
N GLY A 41 -2.90 -4.75 -3.09
CA GLY A 41 -1.52 -5.00 -3.49
C GLY A 41 -1.21 -6.49 -3.59
N LEU A 42 -1.80 -7.35 -2.74
CA LEU A 42 -1.69 -8.80 -2.87
C LEU A 42 -2.31 -9.29 -4.18
N LEU A 43 -3.54 -8.87 -4.48
CA LEU A 43 -4.20 -9.24 -5.74
C LEU A 43 -3.40 -8.77 -6.96
N LEU A 44 -2.94 -7.51 -6.97
CA LEU A 44 -2.11 -6.98 -8.05
C LEU A 44 -0.77 -7.73 -8.19
N GLY A 45 -0.11 -8.06 -7.07
CA GLY A 45 1.16 -8.78 -7.06
C GLY A 45 1.02 -10.20 -7.58
N ILE A 46 -0.06 -10.90 -7.22
CA ILE A 46 -0.39 -12.22 -7.76
C ILE A 46 -0.66 -12.12 -9.25
N ILE A 47 -1.52 -11.19 -9.70
CA ILE A 47 -1.86 -11.03 -11.12
C ILE A 47 -0.60 -10.76 -11.94
N LEU A 48 0.25 -9.84 -11.51
CA LEU A 48 1.54 -9.56 -12.18
C LEU A 48 2.42 -10.81 -12.25
N THR A 49 2.50 -11.57 -11.15
CA THR A 49 3.34 -12.77 -11.07
C THR A 49 2.86 -13.88 -12.00
N VAL A 50 1.55 -14.10 -12.10
CA VAL A 50 1.00 -15.19 -12.94
C VAL A 50 0.89 -14.81 -14.41
N THR A 51 0.70 -13.52 -14.73
CA THR A 51 0.52 -13.04 -16.11
C THR A 51 1.82 -12.65 -16.82
N LYS A 52 2.95 -12.57 -16.09
CA LYS A 52 4.26 -12.30 -16.69
C LYS A 52 4.65 -13.36 -17.72
N LYS A 53 5.65 -13.02 -18.54
CA LYS A 53 6.23 -13.96 -19.51
C LYS A 53 6.76 -15.22 -18.79
N ASN A 54 6.43 -16.40 -19.30
CA ASN A 54 6.68 -17.70 -18.68
C ASN A 54 5.96 -17.90 -17.33
N GLY A 55 4.92 -17.11 -17.05
CA GLY A 55 4.04 -17.29 -15.88
C GLY A 55 2.99 -18.37 -16.12
N ILE A 56 2.31 -18.78 -15.05
CA ILE A 56 1.31 -19.86 -15.08
C ILE A 56 0.10 -19.50 -15.98
N LEU A 57 -0.29 -18.23 -16.00
CA LEU A 57 -1.40 -17.70 -16.80
C LEU A 57 -0.91 -16.56 -17.69
N GLU A 58 0.12 -16.84 -18.52
CA GLU A 58 0.79 -15.83 -19.34
C GLU A 58 -0.22 -14.98 -20.14
N ASN A 59 -0.20 -13.67 -19.87
CA ASN A 59 -0.95 -12.69 -20.63
C ASN A 59 -0.16 -11.38 -20.66
N LEU A 60 0.66 -11.24 -21.71
CA LEU A 60 1.57 -10.12 -21.87
C LEU A 60 0.85 -8.77 -21.94
N VAL A 61 -0.39 -8.73 -22.42
CA VAL A 61 -1.17 -7.49 -22.48
C VAL A 61 -1.54 -7.03 -21.06
N ILE A 62 -2.12 -7.92 -20.26
CA ILE A 62 -2.48 -7.62 -18.86
C ILE A 62 -1.23 -7.26 -18.06
N TYR A 63 -0.17 -8.06 -18.18
CA TYR A 63 1.09 -7.82 -17.50
C TYR A 63 1.65 -6.45 -17.85
N GLN A 64 1.80 -6.11 -19.14
CA GLN A 64 2.39 -4.83 -19.55
C GLN A 64 1.56 -3.62 -19.11
N VAL A 65 0.22 -3.72 -19.15
CA VAL A 65 -0.65 -2.62 -18.70
C VAL A 65 -0.51 -2.42 -17.20
N LEU A 66 -0.63 -3.48 -16.40
CA LEU A 66 -0.52 -3.40 -14.95
C LEU A 66 0.88 -3.02 -14.49
N ASP A 67 1.93 -3.58 -15.12
CA ASP A 67 3.32 -3.29 -14.83
C ASP A 67 3.62 -1.79 -15.01
N LYS A 68 3.20 -1.22 -16.15
CA LYS A 68 3.32 0.21 -16.44
C LYS A 68 2.54 1.06 -15.45
N LEU A 69 1.29 0.69 -15.13
CA LEU A 69 0.48 1.42 -14.15
C LEU A 69 1.14 1.41 -12.77
N VAL A 70 1.56 0.25 -12.29
CA VAL A 70 2.24 0.10 -10.99
C VAL A 70 3.53 0.93 -10.97
N ASN A 71 4.36 0.85 -12.00
CA ASN A 71 5.60 1.62 -12.07
C ASN A 71 5.37 3.12 -12.20
N PHE A 72 4.33 3.54 -12.92
CA PHE A 72 3.92 4.94 -13.00
C PHE A 72 3.57 5.49 -11.62
N PHE A 73 2.67 4.86 -10.87
CA PHE A 73 2.31 5.31 -9.52
C PHE A 73 3.49 5.29 -8.55
N ARG A 74 4.39 4.29 -8.65
CA ARG A 74 5.60 4.21 -7.82
C ARG A 74 6.59 5.33 -8.11
N SER A 75 6.62 5.86 -9.33
CA SER A 75 7.55 6.93 -9.71
C SER A 75 7.15 8.31 -9.18
N ILE A 76 5.88 8.50 -8.81
CA ILE A 76 5.37 9.78 -8.31
C ILE A 76 5.70 9.90 -6.82
N PRO A 77 6.41 10.95 -6.37
CA PRO A 77 6.61 11.19 -4.94
C PRO A 77 5.28 11.29 -4.19
N PHE A 78 5.18 10.62 -3.03
CA PHE A 78 3.93 10.50 -2.28
C PHE A 78 3.24 11.85 -2.01
N ILE A 79 4.01 12.89 -1.67
CA ILE A 79 3.48 14.24 -1.41
C ILE A 79 2.80 14.83 -2.67
N ILE A 80 3.38 14.62 -3.85
CA ILE A 80 2.83 15.08 -5.13
C ILE A 80 1.57 14.29 -5.48
N LEU A 81 1.61 12.97 -5.31
CA LEU A 81 0.45 12.11 -5.52
C LEU A 81 -0.71 12.50 -4.60
N LEU A 82 -0.44 12.76 -3.32
CA LEU A 82 -1.44 13.20 -2.34
C LEU A 82 -2.13 14.49 -2.80
N ALA A 83 -1.36 15.48 -3.24
CA ALA A 83 -1.91 16.74 -3.75
C ALA A 83 -2.76 16.52 -5.01
N GLY A 84 -2.30 15.68 -5.95
CA GLY A 84 -3.04 15.33 -7.16
C GLY A 84 -4.32 14.54 -6.90
N LEU A 85 -4.38 13.76 -5.81
CA LEU A 85 -5.53 12.95 -5.45
C LEU A 85 -6.59 13.71 -4.65
N ILE A 86 -6.35 14.93 -4.16
CA ILE A 86 -7.33 15.74 -3.41
C ILE A 86 -8.76 15.71 -4.00
N PRO A 87 -9.00 15.96 -5.31
CA PRO A 87 -10.35 15.92 -5.87
C PRO A 87 -10.98 14.52 -5.76
N LEU A 88 -10.21 13.46 -6.05
CA LEU A 88 -10.67 12.08 -5.94
C LEU A 88 -10.94 11.69 -4.48
N THR A 89 -10.07 12.10 -3.56
CA THR A 89 -10.21 11.88 -2.13
C THR A 89 -11.50 12.50 -1.61
N ARG A 90 -11.80 13.75 -2.00
CA ARG A 90 -13.07 14.41 -1.62
C ARG A 90 -14.28 13.68 -2.21
N LEU A 91 -14.18 13.19 -3.46
CA LEU A 91 -15.26 12.43 -4.09
C LEU A 91 -15.56 11.12 -3.34
N ILE A 92 -14.53 10.38 -2.94
CA ILE A 92 -14.69 9.06 -2.31
C ILE A 92 -15.03 9.18 -0.82
N SER A 93 -14.31 10.04 -0.09
CA SER A 93 -14.35 10.09 1.38
C SER A 93 -15.09 11.30 1.95
N GLY A 94 -15.57 12.20 1.09
CA GLY A 94 -16.27 13.43 1.46
C GLY A 94 -15.37 14.54 2.01
N THR A 95 -14.10 14.26 2.30
CA THR A 95 -13.13 15.22 2.85
C THR A 95 -11.71 14.88 2.41
N ALA A 96 -10.82 15.86 2.36
CA ALA A 96 -9.38 15.62 2.13
C ALA A 96 -8.54 15.70 3.42
N ILE A 97 -9.18 15.83 4.58
CA ILE A 97 -8.53 16.12 5.86
C ILE A 97 -8.85 15.04 6.90
N GLY A 98 -7.89 14.77 7.79
CA GLY A 98 -8.01 13.79 8.87
C GLY A 98 -7.93 12.35 8.39
N VAL A 99 -8.23 11.40 9.28
CA VAL A 99 -8.13 9.95 9.01
C VAL A 99 -8.89 9.54 7.75
N LYS A 100 -10.12 10.04 7.55
CA LYS A 100 -10.93 9.69 6.37
C LYS A 100 -10.30 10.15 5.06
N GLY A 101 -9.79 11.38 5.03
CA GLY A 101 -9.14 11.94 3.83
C GLY A 101 -7.76 11.33 3.55
N ALA A 102 -7.06 10.86 4.58
CA ALA A 102 -5.72 10.27 4.42
C ALA A 102 -5.75 8.85 3.83
N ILE A 103 -6.83 8.07 4.02
CA ILE A 103 -6.89 6.67 3.59
C ILE A 103 -6.71 6.53 2.07
N VAL A 104 -7.41 7.33 1.27
CA VAL A 104 -7.37 7.23 -0.21
C VAL A 104 -5.95 7.41 -0.76
N PRO A 105 -5.23 8.53 -0.49
CA PRO A 105 -3.87 8.68 -1.01
C PRO A 105 -2.90 7.65 -0.45
N LEU A 106 -3.07 7.20 0.81
CA LEU A 106 -2.26 6.11 1.38
C LEU A 106 -2.42 4.81 0.57
N VAL A 107 -3.65 4.43 0.22
CA VAL A 107 -3.91 3.22 -0.57
C VAL A 107 -3.30 3.32 -1.97
N PHE A 108 -3.58 4.40 -2.70
CA PHE A 108 -3.04 4.62 -4.05
C PHE A 108 -1.51 4.73 -4.06
N GLY A 109 -0.94 5.37 -3.04
CA GLY A 109 0.51 5.56 -2.93
C GLY A 109 1.26 4.33 -2.47
N THR A 110 0.64 3.40 -1.74
CA THR A 110 1.35 2.27 -1.11
C THR A 110 1.03 0.93 -1.76
N ALA A 111 -0.19 0.72 -2.27
CA ALA A 111 -0.58 -0.56 -2.90
C ALA A 111 0.34 -0.96 -4.08
N PRO A 112 0.78 -0.05 -4.98
CA PRO A 112 1.73 -0.38 -6.05
C PRO A 112 3.12 -0.81 -5.54
N PHE A 113 3.57 -0.26 -4.40
CA PHE A 113 4.83 -0.69 -3.79
C PHE A 113 4.67 -2.05 -3.14
N PHE A 114 3.55 -2.29 -2.45
CA PHE A 114 3.26 -3.58 -1.83
C PHE A 114 3.11 -4.69 -2.87
N SER A 115 2.47 -4.43 -4.01
CA SER A 115 2.32 -5.43 -5.07
C SER A 115 3.67 -5.92 -5.63
N ARG A 116 4.68 -5.06 -5.65
CA ARG A 116 6.04 -5.44 -6.06
C ARG A 116 6.77 -6.25 -5.01
N GLN A 117 6.56 -5.95 -3.73
CA GLN A 117 7.08 -6.79 -2.66
C GLN A 117 6.48 -8.21 -2.71
N VAL A 118 5.18 -8.31 -3.03
CA VAL A 118 4.52 -9.61 -3.26
C VAL A 118 5.12 -10.33 -4.48
N GLU A 119 5.31 -9.64 -5.60
CA GLU A 119 5.95 -10.20 -6.80
C GLU A 119 7.36 -10.72 -6.49
N THR A 120 8.17 -9.97 -5.74
CA THR A 120 9.50 -10.40 -5.29
C THR A 120 9.42 -11.64 -4.41
N ALA A 121 8.53 -11.65 -3.41
CA ALA A 121 8.37 -12.80 -2.51
C ALA A 121 7.94 -14.07 -3.26
N LEU A 122 7.07 -13.95 -4.26
CA LEU A 122 6.65 -15.09 -5.09
C LEU A 122 7.74 -15.52 -6.07
N ALA A 123 8.59 -14.60 -6.53
CA ALA A 123 9.71 -14.92 -7.42
C ALA A 123 10.82 -15.73 -6.74
N GLU A 124 10.91 -15.70 -5.41
CA GLU A 124 11.85 -16.50 -4.61
C GLU A 124 11.41 -17.97 -4.44
N MET A 125 10.19 -18.33 -4.86
CA MET A 125 9.70 -19.71 -4.76
C MET A 125 10.40 -20.64 -5.75
N ASN A 126 10.66 -21.89 -5.33
CA ASN A 126 11.25 -22.91 -6.19
C ASN A 126 10.31 -23.25 -7.37
N PRO A 127 10.74 -23.08 -8.64
CA PRO A 127 9.94 -23.41 -9.82
C PRO A 127 9.42 -24.85 -9.83
N GLY A 128 10.17 -25.80 -9.26
CA GLY A 128 9.76 -27.21 -9.17
C GLY A 128 8.49 -27.43 -8.34
N LEU A 129 8.15 -26.52 -7.42
CA LEU A 129 6.87 -26.56 -6.70
C LEU A 129 5.70 -26.23 -7.63
N ILE A 130 5.90 -25.30 -8.57
CA ILE A 130 4.90 -24.93 -9.57
C ILE A 130 4.69 -26.10 -10.54
N GLU A 131 5.78 -26.69 -11.04
CA GLU A 131 5.74 -27.85 -11.93
C GLU A 131 5.05 -29.06 -11.28
N ALA A 132 5.36 -29.33 -10.00
CA ALA A 132 4.71 -30.39 -9.24
C ALA A 132 3.20 -30.13 -9.08
N ALA A 133 2.79 -28.90 -8.77
CA ALA A 133 1.37 -28.55 -8.66
C ALA A 133 0.63 -28.73 -10.01
N GLN A 134 1.26 -28.32 -11.11
CA GLN A 134 0.71 -28.52 -12.46
C GLN A 134 0.59 -30.00 -12.83
N ALA A 135 1.60 -30.81 -12.49
CA ALA A 135 1.58 -32.27 -12.72
C ALA A 135 0.47 -32.98 -11.92
N MET A 136 0.07 -32.45 -10.77
CA MET A 136 -1.07 -32.93 -9.98
C MET A 136 -2.44 -32.49 -10.52
N GLY A 137 -2.49 -31.76 -11.64
CA GLY A 137 -3.72 -31.29 -12.27
C GLY A 137 -4.22 -29.93 -11.78
N SER A 138 -3.38 -29.16 -11.08
CA SER A 138 -3.69 -27.77 -10.71
C SER A 138 -3.33 -26.85 -11.87
N GLY A 139 -4.30 -26.60 -12.77
CA GLY A 139 -4.19 -25.71 -13.92
C GLY A 139 -5.35 -24.73 -14.02
#